data_AF-A0AAD4YQ54-F1
#
_entry.id   AF-A0AAD4YQ54-F1
#
_cell.length_a   1.000
_cell.length_b   1.000
_cell.length_c   1.000
_cell.angle_alpha   90.00
_cell.angle_beta   90.00
_cell.angle_gamma   90.00
#
_symmetry.space_group_name_H-M   'P 1'
#
loop_
_entity.id
_entity.type
_entity.pdbx_description
1 polymer ?
#
loop_
_entity_poly.entity_id
_entity_poly.type
_entity_poly.pdbx_seq_one_letter_code
_entity_poly.pdbx_strand_id
1 'polypeptide(L)'
;MSNMAGSSTTELRTPVFNGENYEFWSIQKKTILKSHGLWDLVEHGFNASNPKKEKEIEETKVAEKSTMAELLMKDARALGLIQSAVSDQLFPRIVNEETSKGAWDILKLEFRGNK
;
A
#
# COMPACT_ATOMS: atom_id res chain seq x y z
N MET A 1 2.24 -18.27 40.49
CA MET A 1 1.18 -17.77 39.59
C MET A 1 1.53 -16.33 39.25
N SER A 2 1.98 -16.08 38.02
CA SER A 2 2.31 -14.73 37.56
C SER A 2 1.63 -14.53 36.21
N ASN A 3 0.51 -13.80 36.21
CA ASN A 3 -0.16 -13.36 34.99
C ASN A 3 0.64 -12.18 34.41
N MET A 4 1.34 -12.39 33.30
CA MET A 4 1.69 -11.30 32.41
C MET A 4 0.49 -11.03 31.51
N ALA A 5 -0.20 -9.93 31.77
CA ALA A 5 -1.13 -9.35 30.82
C ALA A 5 -0.33 -8.99 29.57
N GLY A 6 -0.47 -9.79 28.52
CA GLY A 6 -0.04 -9.38 27.19
C GLY A 6 -0.74 -8.07 26.88
N SER A 7 0.03 -7.02 26.63
CA SER A 7 -0.48 -5.80 26.03
C SER A 7 -1.08 -6.19 24.69
N SER A 8 -2.39 -6.46 24.68
CA SER A 8 -3.17 -6.48 23.46
C SER A 8 -3.27 -5.02 23.02
N THR A 9 -2.21 -4.55 22.35
CA THR A 9 -2.42 -3.60 21.28
C THR A 9 -3.55 -4.21 20.48
N THR A 10 -4.71 -3.57 20.50
CA THR A 10 -5.75 -3.83 19.52
C THR A 10 -5.08 -3.55 18.19
N GLU A 11 -4.39 -4.55 17.63
CA GLU A 11 -4.10 -4.61 16.23
C GLU A 11 -5.46 -4.33 15.62
N LEU A 12 -5.58 -3.18 14.97
CA LEU A 12 -6.74 -2.85 14.16
C LEU A 12 -6.78 -3.95 13.12
N ARG A 13 -7.44 -5.07 13.47
CA ARG A 13 -7.47 -6.27 12.66
C ARG A 13 -8.07 -5.82 11.37
N THR A 14 -7.20 -5.72 10.38
CA THR A 14 -7.61 -5.13 9.14
C THR A 14 -8.63 -6.09 8.56
N PRO A 15 -9.85 -5.61 8.23
CA PRO A 15 -10.84 -6.48 7.62
C PRO A 15 -10.27 -7.05 6.32
N VAL A 16 -10.38 -8.37 6.22
CA VAL A 16 -9.96 -9.13 5.05
C VAL A 16 -11.05 -8.99 4.00
N PHE A 17 -10.67 -8.56 2.80
CA PHE A 17 -11.55 -8.48 1.65
C PHE A 17 -11.78 -9.86 1.06
N ASN A 18 -13.05 -10.26 0.98
CA ASN A 18 -13.49 -11.53 0.41
C ASN A 18 -14.28 -11.35 -0.90
N GLY A 19 -14.38 -10.13 -1.42
CA GLY A 19 -15.13 -9.80 -2.64
C GLY A 19 -16.42 -9.04 -2.37
N GLU A 20 -16.88 -8.98 -1.13
CA GLU A 20 -18.09 -8.25 -0.74
C GLU A 20 -17.76 -6.86 -0.19
N ASN A 21 -18.69 -5.91 -0.36
CA ASN A 21 -18.61 -4.56 0.19
C ASN A 21 -17.28 -3.83 -0.13
N TYR A 22 -16.82 -3.92 -1.39
CA TYR A 22 -15.56 -3.31 -1.84
C TYR A 22 -15.44 -1.83 -1.43
N GLU A 23 -16.50 -1.04 -1.54
CA GLU A 23 -16.48 0.39 -1.14
C GLU A 23 -16.14 0.56 0.34
N PHE A 24 -16.71 -0.25 1.23
CA PHE A 24 -16.40 -0.19 2.66
C PHE A 24 -14.95 -0.61 2.94
N TRP A 25 -14.52 -1.73 2.36
CA TRP A 25 -13.14 -2.21 2.51
C TRP A 25 -12.13 -1.18 1.99
N SER A 26 -12.38 -0.62 0.79
CA SER A 26 -11.47 0.32 0.15
C SER A 26 -11.34 1.63 0.93
N ILE A 27 -12.42 2.14 1.52
CA ILE A 27 -12.39 3.31 2.42
C ILE A 27 -11.50 3.04 3.64
N GLN A 28 -11.65 1.88 4.28
CA GLN A 28 -10.86 1.54 5.45
C GLN A 28 -9.38 1.32 5.10
N LYS A 29 -9.10 0.59 4.02
CA LYS A 29 -7.73 0.41 3.50
C LYS A 29 -7.07 1.73 3.14
N LYS A 30 -7.77 2.62 2.43
CA LYS A 30 -7.31 3.97 2.10
C LYS A 30 -6.98 4.76 3.36
N THR A 31 -7.80 4.65 4.41
CA THR A 31 -7.56 5.32 5.69
C THR A 31 -6.27 4.84 6.37
N ILE A 32 -6.04 3.53 6.41
CA ILE A 32 -4.81 2.94 6.96
C ILE A 32 -3.59 3.39 6.14
N LEU A 33 -3.65 3.30 4.81
CA LEU A 33 -2.55 3.74 3.95
C LEU A 33 -2.24 5.24 4.13
N LYS A 34 -3.26 6.08 4.32
CA LYS A 34 -3.09 7.50 4.66
C LYS A 34 -2.44 7.72 6.02
N SER A 35 -2.80 6.97 7.06
CA SER A 35 -2.16 7.10 8.38
C SER A 35 -0.69 6.70 8.36
N HIS A 36 -0.27 5.87 7.41
CA HIS A 36 1.12 5.51 7.18
C HIS A 36 1.85 6.43 6.16
N GLY A 37 1.18 7.42 5.57
CA GLY A 37 1.75 8.28 4.54
C GLY A 37 2.09 7.56 3.23
N LEU A 38 1.37 6.48 2.91
CA LEU A 38 1.62 5.60 1.75
C LEU A 38 0.61 5.79 0.61
N TRP A 39 -0.49 6.51 0.86
CA TRP A 39 -1.61 6.59 -0.10
C TRP A 39 -1.22 7.21 -1.45
N ASP A 40 -0.41 8.26 -1.47
CA ASP A 40 -0.05 8.95 -2.72
C ASP A 40 0.72 8.02 -3.67
N LEU A 41 1.54 7.13 -3.11
CA LEU A 41 2.28 6.11 -3.87
C LEU A 41 1.34 5.03 -4.43
N VAL A 42 0.30 4.66 -3.69
CA VAL A 42 -0.73 3.70 -4.16
C VAL A 42 -1.60 4.32 -5.25
N GLU A 43 -2.02 5.58 -5.09
CA GLU A 43 -2.92 6.26 -6.04
C GLU A 43 -2.20 6.59 -7.36
N HIS A 44 -0.98 7.12 -7.27
CA HIS A 44 -0.28 7.70 -8.42
C HIS A 44 0.96 6.90 -8.87
N GLY A 45 1.40 5.92 -8.09
CA GLY A 45 2.62 5.15 -8.36
C GLY A 45 3.88 6.00 -8.16
N PHE A 46 5.01 5.51 -8.66
CA PHE A 46 6.30 6.21 -8.58
C PHE A 46 6.29 7.59 -9.27
N ASN A 47 5.29 7.87 -10.11
CA ASN A 47 5.16 9.13 -10.83
C ASN A 47 4.84 10.34 -9.92
N ALA A 48 4.17 10.14 -8.77
CA ALA A 48 3.90 11.26 -7.84
C ALA A 48 5.11 11.68 -6.99
N SER A 49 6.14 10.84 -6.88
CA SER A 49 7.31 11.14 -6.03
C SER A 49 8.39 11.97 -6.72
N ASN A 50 8.17 12.44 -7.95
CA ASN A 50 9.11 13.30 -8.68
C ASN A 50 8.63 14.75 -8.92
N PRO A 51 8.28 15.57 -7.91
CA PRO A 51 8.12 17.01 -8.12
C PRO A 51 9.46 17.79 -8.23
N LYS A 52 10.62 17.15 -8.07
CA LYS A 52 11.93 17.84 -7.93
C LYS A 52 13.04 17.36 -8.88
N LYS A 53 12.71 16.90 -10.08
CA LYS A 53 13.74 16.61 -11.12
C LYS A 53 13.89 17.68 -12.20
N GLU A 54 13.58 18.94 -11.88
CA GLU A 54 13.87 20.06 -12.79
C GLU A 54 14.95 21.04 -12.33
N LYS A 55 15.49 20.99 -11.11
CA LYS A 55 16.63 21.86 -10.75
C LYS A 55 17.65 21.20 -9.82
N GLU A 56 18.89 21.39 -10.22
CA GLU A 56 20.16 21.16 -9.54
C GLU A 56 20.86 19.81 -9.76
N ILE A 57 21.72 19.93 -10.77
CA ILE A 57 22.79 19.08 -11.24
C ILE A 57 23.90 19.00 -10.16
N GLU A 58 24.52 17.82 -10.08
CA GLU A 58 25.91 17.53 -9.65
C GLU A 58 26.27 16.99 -8.26
N GLU A 59 25.39 16.97 -7.24
CA GLU A 59 25.68 16.22 -5.97
C GLU A 59 24.83 14.93 -5.77
N THR A 60 24.01 14.58 -6.76
CA THR A 60 22.76 13.85 -6.55
C THR A 60 22.80 12.32 -6.65
N LYS A 61 23.91 11.65 -6.99
CA LYS A 61 23.86 10.19 -7.27
C LYS A 61 23.63 9.29 -6.03
N VAL A 62 24.15 9.67 -4.87
CA VAL A 62 23.97 8.90 -3.61
C VAL A 62 22.63 9.26 -2.96
N ALA A 63 22.26 10.56 -2.97
CA ALA A 63 20.97 11.03 -2.51
C ALA A 63 19.81 10.46 -3.36
N GLU A 64 19.93 10.42 -4.69
CA GLU A 64 18.92 9.82 -5.58
C GLU A 64 18.76 8.32 -5.35
N LYS A 65 19.84 7.56 -5.16
CA LYS A 65 19.76 6.13 -4.79
C LYS A 65 19.09 5.93 -3.44
N SER A 66 19.43 6.77 -2.44
CA SER A 66 18.80 6.73 -1.12
C SER A 66 17.29 7.00 -1.22
N THR A 67 16.88 7.98 -2.03
CA THR A 67 15.45 8.28 -2.23
C THR A 67 14.72 7.17 -2.97
N MET A 68 15.35 6.53 -3.96
CA MET A 68 14.68 5.48 -4.73
C MET A 68 14.56 4.17 -3.95
N ALA A 69 15.58 3.81 -3.16
CA ALA A 69 15.47 2.71 -2.22
C ALA A 69 14.36 2.96 -1.19
N GLU A 70 14.24 4.18 -0.65
CA GLU A 70 13.17 4.54 0.28
C GLU A 70 11.78 4.43 -0.36
N LEU A 71 11.63 4.86 -1.61
CA LEU A 71 10.38 4.72 -2.37
C LEU A 71 10.01 3.26 -2.59
N LEU A 72 10.97 2.41 -2.98
CA LEU A 72 10.75 0.96 -3.12
C LEU A 72 10.35 0.33 -1.79
N MET A 73 10.97 0.73 -0.68
CA MET A 73 10.60 0.25 0.66
C MET A 73 9.19 0.70 1.07
N LYS A 74 8.81 1.94 0.75
CA LYS A 74 7.45 2.45 0.99
C LYS A 74 6.42 1.72 0.14
N ASP A 75 6.73 1.47 -1.13
CA ASP A 75 5.86 0.72 -2.04
C ASP A 75 5.67 -0.73 -1.56
N ALA A 76 6.77 -1.41 -1.21
CA ALA A 76 6.71 -2.77 -0.66
C ALA A 76 5.89 -2.84 0.63
N ARG A 77 6.00 -1.85 1.52
CA ARG A 77 5.15 -1.75 2.73
C ARG A 77 3.68 -1.57 2.37
N ALA A 78 3.38 -0.70 1.41
CA ALA A 78 2.01 -0.46 0.95
C ALA A 78 1.42 -1.71 0.29
N LEU A 79 2.20 -2.40 -0.54
CA LEU A 79 1.83 -3.66 -1.18
C LEU A 79 1.53 -4.74 -0.14
N GLY A 80 2.40 -4.90 0.86
CA GLY A 80 2.18 -5.84 1.97
C GLY A 80 0.88 -5.56 2.75
N LEU A 81 0.54 -4.29 2.99
CA LEU A 81 -0.72 -3.90 3.64
C LEU A 81 -1.96 -4.19 2.78
N ILE A 82 -1.85 -4.12 1.46
CA ILE A 82 -2.92 -4.50 0.53
C ILE A 82 -3.07 -6.03 0.54
N GLN A 83 -1.97 -6.75 0.33
CA GLN A 83 -1.92 -8.21 0.31
C GLN A 83 -2.45 -8.84 1.61
N SER A 84 -2.09 -8.30 2.78
CA SER A 84 -2.56 -8.80 4.08
C SER A 84 -4.05 -8.57 4.33
N ALA A 85 -4.72 -7.82 3.46
CA ALA A 85 -6.11 -7.42 3.59
C ALA A 85 -7.01 -7.99 2.50
N VAL A 86 -6.51 -8.96 1.75
CA VAL A 86 -7.21 -9.71 0.73
C VAL A 86 -7.26 -11.17 1.17
N SER A 87 -8.38 -11.85 0.96
CA SER A 87 -8.51 -13.27 1.32
C SER A 87 -7.66 -14.14 0.40
N ASP A 88 -7.31 -15.34 0.86
CA ASP A 88 -6.57 -16.32 0.04
C ASP A 88 -7.28 -16.66 -1.27
N GLN A 89 -8.61 -16.53 -1.31
CA GLN A 89 -9.40 -16.75 -2.52
C GLN A 89 -9.21 -15.64 -3.56
N LEU A 90 -8.94 -14.42 -3.12
CA LEU A 90 -8.75 -13.24 -3.98
C LEU A 90 -7.28 -12.90 -4.21
N PHE A 91 -6.37 -13.39 -3.38
CA PHE A 91 -4.93 -13.17 -3.55
C PHE A 91 -4.40 -13.52 -4.96
N PRO A 92 -4.86 -14.61 -5.62
CA PRO A 92 -4.45 -14.92 -6.99
C PRO A 92 -4.72 -13.81 -8.02
N ARG A 93 -5.62 -12.86 -7.72
CA ARG A 93 -5.88 -11.71 -8.60
C ARG A 93 -4.72 -10.73 -8.67
N ILE A 94 -3.98 -10.60 -7.57
CA ILE A 94 -2.89 -9.62 -7.43
C ILE A 94 -1.51 -10.28 -7.32
N VAL A 95 -1.41 -11.60 -7.48
CA VAL A 95 -0.17 -12.36 -7.25
C VAL A 95 0.99 -11.94 -8.16
N ASN A 96 0.69 -11.43 -9.36
CA ASN A 96 1.68 -10.96 -10.33
C ASN A 96 1.97 -9.45 -10.20
N GLU A 97 1.30 -8.75 -9.30
CA GLU A 97 1.48 -7.32 -9.11
C GLU A 97 2.67 -7.05 -8.18
N GLU A 98 3.70 -6.42 -8.73
CA GLU A 98 4.93 -6.07 -7.99
C GLU A 98 4.85 -4.70 -7.30
N THR A 99 3.79 -3.93 -7.57
CA THR A 99 3.62 -2.58 -7.02
C THR A 99 2.32 -2.44 -6.27
N SER A 100 2.32 -1.58 -5.24
CA SER A 100 1.11 -1.30 -4.46
C SER A 100 -0.01 -0.69 -5.31
N LYS A 101 0.36 0.17 -6.29
CA LYS A 101 -0.56 0.72 -7.27
C LYS A 101 -1.19 -0.35 -8.16
N GLY A 102 -0.38 -1.24 -8.72
CA GLY A 102 -0.86 -2.30 -9.61
C GLY A 102 -1.89 -3.20 -8.91
N ALA A 103 -1.54 -3.66 -7.70
CA ALA A 103 -2.47 -4.44 -6.87
C ALA A 103 -3.77 -3.68 -6.56
N TRP A 104 -3.68 -2.41 -6.19
CA TRP A 104 -4.85 -1.57 -5.91
C TRP A 104 -5.75 -1.38 -7.13
N ASP A 105 -5.16 -1.09 -8.29
CA ASP A 105 -5.88 -0.83 -9.54
C ASP A 105 -6.59 -2.09 -10.05
N ILE A 106 -5.98 -3.27 -9.93
CA ILE A 106 -6.63 -4.56 -10.24
C ILE A 106 -7.86 -4.77 -9.36
N LEU A 107 -7.73 -4.62 -8.05
CA LEU A 107 -8.85 -4.79 -7.12
C LEU A 107 -9.96 -3.76 -7.38
N LYS A 108 -9.59 -2.53 -7.70
CA LYS A 108 -10.55 -1.48 -8.07
C LYS A 108 -11.27 -1.81 -9.37
N LEU A 109 -10.54 -2.22 -10.39
CA LEU A 109 -11.10 -2.57 -11.69
C LEU A 109 -12.09 -3.74 -11.57
N GLU A 110 -11.72 -4.80 -10.86
CA GLU A 110 -12.53 -6.02 -10.75
C GLU A 110 -13.81 -5.81 -9.92
N PHE A 111 -13.72 -5.08 -8.79
CA PHE A 111 -14.83 -5.04 -7.82
C PHE A 111 -15.62 -3.73 -7.79
N ARG A 112 -15.10 -2.66 -8.40
CA ARG A 112 -15.83 -1.40 -8.60
C ARG A 112 -16.24 -1.18 -10.06
N GLY A 113 -15.43 -1.69 -11.00
CA GLY A 113 -15.55 -1.46 -12.43
C GLY A 113 -14.91 -0.15 -12.91
N ASN A 114 -14.75 -0.05 -14.23
CA ASN A 114 -14.43 1.20 -14.92
C ASN A 114 -15.72 1.99 -15.12
N LYS A 115 -16.01 2.91 -14.21
CA LYS A 115 -16.95 4.01 -14.53
C LYS A 115 -16.19 5.12 -15.25
#